data_AF-A0A2J5HW41-F1
#
_entry.id   AF-A0A2J5HW41-F1
#
_cell.length_a   1.000
_cell.length_b   1.000
_cell.length_c   1.000
_cell.angle_alpha   90.00
_cell.angle_beta   90.00
_cell.angle_gamma   90.00
#
_symmetry.space_group_name_H-M   'P 1'
#
loop_
_entity.id
_entity.type
_entity.pdbx_description
1 polymer ?
#
loop_
_entity_poly.entity_id
_entity_poly.type
_entity_poly.pdbx_seq_one_letter_code
_entity_poly.pdbx_strand_id
1 'polypeptide(L)'
;MSDGPPRLFSEPPICDGCDSEMSPRQTRSNANGNRNRWFYECQGGCRGMIFDDWEGIRDGNPQCGCGMLSRVQKEQGSAYVFRCARRVCDFDRKMMG
;
A
#
# COMPACT_ATOMS: atom_id res chain seq x y z
N MET A 1 -8.07 4.26 23.70
CA MET A 1 -8.66 3.78 22.44
C MET A 1 -8.04 4.63 21.34
N SER A 2 -7.39 4.04 20.36
CA SER A 2 -6.70 4.80 19.32
C SER A 2 -7.72 5.27 18.29
N ASP A 3 -8.10 6.55 18.31
CA ASP A 3 -9.07 7.19 17.40
C ASP A 3 -8.59 7.31 15.92
N GLY A 4 -7.66 6.45 15.51
CA GLY A 4 -7.15 6.40 14.14
C GLY A 4 -7.98 5.45 13.26
N PRO A 5 -8.05 5.68 11.93
CA PRO A 5 -8.58 4.68 11.02
C PRO A 5 -7.81 3.36 11.18
N PRO A 6 -8.47 2.20 11.02
CA PRO A 6 -7.85 0.91 11.23
C PRO A 6 -6.63 0.76 10.31
N ARG A 7 -5.48 0.53 10.93
CA ARG A 7 -4.22 0.21 10.25
C ARG A 7 -4.32 -1.20 9.71
N LEU A 8 -3.83 -1.42 8.49
CA LEU A 8 -3.76 -2.75 7.87
C LEU A 8 -2.67 -3.59 8.53
N PHE A 9 -1.61 -2.96 9.02
CA PHE A 9 -0.44 -3.63 9.57
C PHE A 9 -0.30 -3.36 11.07
N SER A 10 0.07 -4.41 11.81
CA SER A 10 0.38 -4.31 13.24
C SER A 10 1.70 -3.59 13.51
N GLU A 11 2.64 -3.63 12.56
CA GLU A 11 3.99 -3.08 12.70
C GLU A 11 4.42 -2.29 11.45
N PRO A 12 5.34 -1.32 11.59
CA PRO A 12 5.99 -0.67 10.46
C PRO A 12 6.71 -1.68 9.55
N PRO A 13 6.60 -1.57 8.22
CA PRO A 13 7.39 -2.36 7.29
C PRO A 13 8.85 -1.88 7.24
N ILE A 14 9.73 -2.78 6.82
CA ILE A 14 11.06 -2.43 6.31
C ILE A 14 10.93 -2.12 4.81
N CYS A 15 11.67 -1.12 4.34
CA CYS A 15 11.64 -0.73 2.94
C CYS A 15 12.34 -1.76 2.04
N ASP A 16 11.60 -2.35 1.12
CA ASP A 16 12.09 -3.31 0.11
C ASP A 16 13.19 -2.78 -0.83
N GLY A 17 13.31 -1.46 -1.00
CA GLY A 17 14.29 -0.85 -1.90
C GLY A 17 15.65 -0.51 -1.27
N CYS A 18 15.75 -0.46 0.06
CA CYS A 18 16.99 -0.03 0.73
C CYS A 18 17.13 -0.52 2.19
N ASP A 19 16.29 -1.46 2.62
CA ASP A 19 16.30 -2.10 3.94
C ASP A 19 16.19 -1.16 5.16
N SER A 20 15.84 0.10 4.93
CA SER A 20 15.70 1.10 5.98
C SER A 20 14.31 1.05 6.63
N GLU A 21 14.23 1.54 7.87
CA GLU A 21 12.97 1.73 8.57
C GLU A 21 12.01 2.66 7.81
N MET A 22 10.72 2.46 8.04
CA MET A 22 9.67 3.32 7.50
C MET A 22 8.84 3.94 8.62
N SER A 23 8.53 5.23 8.49
CA SER A 23 7.77 5.98 9.51
C SER A 23 6.35 6.27 9.04
N PRO A 24 5.35 6.23 9.94
CA PRO A 24 3.97 6.49 9.58
C PRO A 24 3.76 7.97 9.22
N ARG A 25 3.02 8.21 8.14
CA ARG A 25 2.59 9.53 7.67
C ARG A 25 1.16 9.47 7.16
N GLN A 26 0.51 10.63 7.11
CA GLN A 26 -0.83 10.77 6.57
C GLN A 26 -0.81 11.69 5.36
N THR A 27 -1.48 11.27 4.29
CA THR A 27 -1.60 12.05 3.06
C THR A 27 -2.45 13.29 3.32
N ARG A 28 -1.86 14.47 3.11
CA ARG A 28 -2.55 15.76 3.33
C ARG A 28 -3.24 16.31 2.08
N SER A 29 -2.73 15.97 0.90
CA SER A 29 -3.25 16.42 -0.40
C SER A 29 -4.33 15.48 -0.94
N ASN A 30 -5.28 16.02 -1.71
CA ASN A 30 -6.30 15.23 -2.41
C ASN A 30 -6.11 15.14 -3.93
N ALA A 31 -4.97 15.58 -4.48
CA ALA A 31 -4.76 15.64 -5.94
C ALA A 31 -5.02 14.30 -6.66
N ASN A 32 -4.77 13.18 -5.95
CA ASN A 32 -4.95 11.82 -6.47
C ASN A 32 -6.03 11.02 -5.71
N GLY A 33 -6.96 11.70 -5.03
CA GLY A 33 -8.02 11.04 -4.26
C GLY A 33 -7.54 10.31 -2.99
N ASN A 34 -6.33 10.60 -2.51
CA ASN A 34 -5.71 9.89 -1.39
C ASN A 34 -5.74 10.65 -0.07
N ARG A 35 -6.50 11.74 0.05
CA ARG A 35 -6.51 12.55 1.28
C ARG A 35 -6.87 11.72 2.51
N ASN A 36 -6.18 11.98 3.61
CA ASN A 36 -6.32 11.29 4.91
C ASN A 36 -5.89 9.82 4.95
N ARG A 37 -5.43 9.25 3.82
CA ARG A 37 -4.88 7.89 3.79
C ARG A 37 -3.55 7.83 4.51
N TRP A 38 -3.41 6.86 5.40
CA TRP A 38 -2.17 6.59 6.11
C TRP A 38 -1.23 5.74 5.27
N PHE A 39 0.06 6.02 5.37
CA PHE A 39 1.12 5.28 4.71
C PHE A 39 2.38 5.26 5.57
N TYR A 40 3.30 4.37 5.24
CA TYR A 40 4.67 4.38 5.71
C TYR A 40 5.57 4.96 4.61
N GLU A 41 6.50 5.83 5.01
CA GLU A 41 7.50 6.41 4.12
C GLU A 41 8.90 5.97 4.55
N CYS A 42 9.71 5.57 3.58
CA CYS A 42 11.10 5.19 3.79
C CYS A 42 11.92 6.35 4.39
N GLN A 43 12.74 6.03 5.40
CA GLN A 43 13.67 6.99 6.00
C GLN A 43 15.09 6.93 5.40
N GLY A 44 15.39 5.92 4.57
CA GLY A 44 16.69 5.71 3.93
C GLY A 44 16.96 6.55 2.67
N GLY A 45 16.09 7.51 2.34
CA GLY A 45 16.26 8.40 1.19
C GLY A 45 15.80 7.86 -0.16
N CYS A 46 15.36 6.60 -0.25
CA CYS A 46 14.64 6.12 -1.43
C CYS A 46 13.17 6.58 -1.41
N ARG A 47 12.47 6.42 -2.54
CA ARG A 47 11.06 6.82 -2.69
C ARG A 47 10.06 5.75 -2.24
N GLY A 48 10.48 4.82 -1.37
CA GLY A 48 9.66 3.71 -0.89
C GLY A 48 8.48 4.21 -0.06
N MET A 49 7.27 3.76 -0.43
CA MET A 49 6.03 4.14 0.23
C MET A 49 5.05 2.96 0.24
N ILE A 50 4.42 2.70 1.38
CA ILE A 50 3.45 1.60 1.56
C ILE A 50 2.22 2.14 2.29
N PHE A 51 1.05 2.13 1.64
CA PHE A 51 -0.19 2.53 2.30
C PHE A 51 -0.61 1.54 3.39
N ASP A 52 -1.07 2.06 4.53
CA ASP A 52 -1.46 1.31 5.72
C ASP A 52 -2.93 1.54 6.05
N ASP A 53 -3.78 1.17 5.10
CA ASP A 53 -5.24 1.26 5.17
C ASP A 53 -5.90 0.10 4.39
N TRP A 54 -7.22 -0.02 4.50
CA TRP A 54 -8.00 -1.06 3.83
C TRP A 54 -8.51 -0.67 2.43
N GLU A 55 -8.13 0.52 1.95
CA GLU A 55 -8.59 1.04 0.67
C GLU A 55 -7.95 0.25 -0.49
N GLY A 56 -8.81 -0.38 -1.31
CA GLY A 56 -8.42 -1.31 -2.37
C GLY A 56 -8.19 -2.77 -1.92
N ILE A 57 -8.41 -3.11 -0.64
CA ILE A 57 -8.34 -4.49 -0.12
C ILE A 57 -9.75 -5.09 -0.09
N ARG A 58 -9.98 -6.24 -0.71
CA ARG A 58 -11.28 -6.93 -0.76
C ARG A 58 -11.07 -8.46 -0.70
N ASP A 59 -12.06 -9.20 -0.19
CA ASP A 59 -11.96 -10.66 0.01
C ASP A 59 -11.79 -11.47 -1.29
N GLY A 60 -12.13 -10.88 -2.45
CA GLY A 60 -11.92 -11.49 -3.78
C GLY A 60 -10.59 -11.14 -4.45
N ASN A 61 -9.74 -10.33 -3.82
CA ASN A 61 -8.45 -9.97 -4.39
C ASN A 61 -7.55 -11.21 -4.50
N PRO A 62 -6.77 -11.37 -5.59
CA PRO A 62 -5.81 -12.46 -5.69
C PRO A 62 -4.77 -12.35 -4.57
N GLN A 63 -4.31 -13.48 -4.03
CA GLN A 63 -3.17 -13.47 -3.11
C GLN A 63 -1.88 -13.11 -3.85
N CYS A 64 -0.97 -12.46 -3.13
CA CYS A 64 0.36 -12.15 -3.66
C CYS A 64 1.24 -13.40 -3.65
N GLY A 65 2.37 -13.37 -4.37
CA GLY A 65 3.35 -14.46 -4.35
C GLY A 65 3.95 -14.74 -2.96
N CYS A 66 3.95 -13.74 -2.07
CA CYS A 66 4.36 -13.89 -0.67
C CYS A 66 3.24 -14.34 0.29
N GLY A 67 2.05 -14.69 -0.23
CA GLY A 67 0.89 -15.10 0.58
C GLY A 67 0.12 -13.95 1.25
N MET A 68 0.62 -12.72 1.16
CA MET A 68 -0.04 -11.53 1.73
C MET A 68 -1.21 -11.03 0.86
N LEU A 69 -2.07 -10.20 1.45
CA LEU A 69 -3.17 -9.51 0.76
C LEU A 69 -2.64 -8.64 -0.39
N SER A 70 -3.35 -8.68 -1.53
CA SER A 70 -3.14 -7.70 -2.60
C SER A 70 -4.13 -6.54 -2.50
N ARG A 71 -3.74 -5.41 -3.08
CA ARG A 71 -4.52 -4.18 -3.17
C ARG A 71 -4.78 -3.84 -4.62
N VAL A 72 -6.04 -3.60 -4.96
CA VAL A 72 -6.39 -3.02 -6.25
C VAL A 72 -6.11 -1.53 -6.27
N GLN A 73 -5.45 -1.06 -7.32
CA GLN A 73 -5.13 0.34 -7.56
C GLN A 73 -5.61 0.70 -8.97
N LYS A 74 -6.11 1.92 -9.14
CA LYS A 74 -6.42 2.45 -10.47
C LYS A 74 -5.17 3.10 -11.05
N GLU A 75 -4.74 2.65 -12.22
CA GLU A 75 -3.68 3.30 -12.99
C GLU A 75 -4.26 4.28 -14.03
N GLN A 76 -3.38 5.10 -14.61
CA GLN A 76 -3.74 5.96 -15.73
C GLN A 76 -4.25 5.11 -16.89
N GLY A 77 -5.36 5.51 -17.52
CA GLY A 77 -5.98 4.75 -18.62
C GLY A 77 -6.99 3.69 -18.19
N SER A 78 -7.53 3.76 -16.97
CA SER A 78 -8.61 2.89 -16.47
C SER A 78 -8.25 1.42 -16.24
N ALA A 79 -6.96 1.07 -16.29
CA ALA A 79 -6.50 -0.24 -15.86
C ALA A 79 -6.55 -0.34 -14.33
N TYR A 80 -7.15 -1.41 -13.81
CA TYR A 80 -6.99 -1.79 -12.41
C TYR A 80 -5.86 -2.79 -12.27
N VAL A 81 -4.97 -2.56 -11.32
CA VAL A 81 -3.84 -3.43 -11.02
C VAL A 81 -3.90 -3.90 -9.58
N PHE A 82 -3.72 -5.20 -9.37
CA PHE A 82 -3.50 -5.76 -8.04
C PHE A 82 -2.02 -5.76 -7.73
N ARG A 83 -1.64 -5.18 -6.60
CA ARG A 83 -0.26 -5.14 -6.10
C ARG A 83 -0.17 -5.69 -4.69
N CYS A 84 0.99 -6.21 -4.32
CA CYS A 84 1.23 -6.60 -2.93
C CYS A 84 1.02 -5.42 -1.97
N ALA A 85 0.08 -5.56 -1.03
CA ALA A 85 -0.22 -4.48 -0.08
C ALA A 85 0.99 -4.15 0.80
N ARG A 86 1.83 -5.15 1.10
CA ARG A 86 3.05 -4.99 1.91
C ARG A 86 4.31 -4.75 1.07
N ARG A 87 4.22 -4.81 -0.26
CA ARG A 87 5.36 -4.68 -1.18
C ARG A 87 6.53 -5.65 -0.87
N VAL A 88 6.23 -6.83 -0.32
CA VAL A 88 7.24 -7.88 -0.01
C VAL A 88 7.59 -8.71 -1.24
N CYS A 89 6.75 -8.68 -2.28
CA CYS A 89 7.02 -9.31 -3.56
C CYS A 89 6.52 -8.44 -4.71
N ASP A 90 7.09 -8.64 -5.90
CA ASP A 90 6.76 -7.92 -7.14
C ASP A 90 5.44 -8.40 -7.79
N PHE A 91 4.48 -8.87 -6.98
CA PHE A 91 3.18 -9.28 -7.48
C PHE A 91 2.46 -8.08 -8.11
N ASP A 92 2.24 -8.18 -9.42
CA ASP A 92 1.47 -7.25 -10.23
C ASP A 92 0.55 -8.06 -11.14
N ARG A 93 -0.77 -7.90 -10.96
CA ARG A 93 -1.78 -8.54 -11.82
C ARG A 93 -2.76 -7.49 -12.33
N LYS A 94 -2.80 -7.31 -13.65
CA LYS A 94 -3.82 -6.47 -14.29
C LYS A 94 -5.17 -7.16 -14.25
N MET A 95 -6.21 -6.41 -13.90
CA MET A 95 -7.59 -6.79 -14.15
C MET A 95 -7.84 -6.59 -15.65
N MET A 96 -8.01 -7.68 -16.39
CA MET A 96 -8.56 -7.61 -17.74
C MET A 96 -10.05 -7.34 -17.58
N GLY A 97 -10.50 -6.20 -18.09
CA GLY A 97 -11.92 -5.85 -18.18
C GLY A 97 -12.60 -6.58 -19.33
#